data_AF-A0A3A8ZWN6-F1
#
_entry.id   AF-A0A3A8ZWN6-F1
#
_cell.length_a   1.000
_cell.length_b   1.000
_cell.length_c   1.000
_cell.angle_alpha   90.00
_cell.angle_beta   90.00
_cell.angle_gamma   90.00
#
_symmetry.space_group_name_H-M   'P 1'
#
loop_
_entity.id
_entity.type
_entity.pdbx_description
1 polymer ?
#
loop_
_entity_poly.entity_id
_entity_poly.type
_entity_poly.pdbx_seq_one_letter_code
_entity_poly.pdbx_strand_id
1 'polypeptide(L)'
;MLILLTIVFLVLLIVAANKDWDSAGSFYTIGFGVCLVVIVVLSWNIISSRTLESKIDMYTEENKNIEEDMNILVEQYMNYESNTYGNLKNESSIALVALYPELKADTLVEKQIEVYTENNKKIRELKEKMINIRNYKWLLYFGG
;
A
#
# COMPACT_ATOMS: atom_id res chain seq x y z
N MET A 1 1.21 24.05 0.04
CA MET A 1 2.28 24.64 -0.80
C MET A 1 2.22 24.19 -2.25
N LEU A 2 2.32 22.89 -2.58
CA LEU A 2 2.31 22.40 -3.97
C LEU A 2 1.05 22.81 -4.76
N ILE A 3 -0.14 22.65 -4.18
CA ILE A 3 -1.42 23.05 -4.82
C ILE A 3 -1.46 24.55 -5.13
N LEU A 4 -0.97 25.38 -4.22
CA LEU A 4 -0.92 26.83 -4.38
C LEU A 4 0.05 27.22 -5.50
N LEU A 5 1.20 26.56 -5.56
CA LEU A 5 2.22 26.77 -6.58
C LEU A 5 1.73 26.31 -7.97
N THR A 6 1.00 25.20 -8.07
CA THR A 6 0.35 24.76 -9.31
C THR A 6 -0.73 25.74 -9.79
N ILE A 7 -1.48 26.35 -8.88
CA ILE A 7 -2.49 27.37 -9.23
C ILE A 7 -1.81 28.63 -9.81
N VAL A 8 -0.72 29.10 -9.20
CA VAL A 8 0.04 30.26 -9.72
C VAL A 8 0.58 29.97 -11.13
N PHE A 9 1.13 28.77 -11.35
CA PHE A 9 1.62 28.36 -12.67
C PHE A 9 0.50 28.28 -13.73
N LEU A 10 -0.68 27.79 -13.36
CA LEU A 10 -1.86 27.78 -14.24
C LEU A 10 -2.30 29.19 -14.64
N VAL A 11 -2.34 30.12 -13.69
CA VAL A 11 -2.68 31.53 -13.97
C VAL A 11 -1.65 32.16 -14.91
N LEU A 12 -0.35 31.93 -14.68
CA LEU A 12 0.72 32.41 -15.57
C LEU A 12 0.60 31.81 -16.98
N LEU A 13 0.22 30.54 -17.10
CA LEU A 13 0.02 29.89 -18.39
C LEU A 13 -1.18 30.48 -19.14
N ILE A 14 -2.29 30.76 -18.46
CA ILE A 14 -3.46 31.41 -19.07
C ILE A 14 -3.10 32.82 -19.53
N VAL A 15 -2.37 33.59 -18.73
CA VAL A 15 -1.90 34.93 -19.10
C VAL A 15 -0.95 34.86 -20.30
N ALA A 16 -0.06 33.87 -20.34
CA ALA A 16 0.80 33.64 -21.49
C ALA A 16 -0.03 33.25 -22.72
N ALA A 17 -0.96 32.30 -22.63
CA ALA A 17 -1.76 31.83 -23.77
C ALA A 17 -2.64 32.92 -24.41
N ASN A 18 -3.04 33.95 -23.65
CA ASN A 18 -3.81 35.09 -24.17
C ASN A 18 -2.95 36.18 -24.84
N LYS A 19 -1.63 36.05 -24.79
CA LYS A 19 -0.72 36.99 -25.43
C LYS A 19 -0.44 36.52 -26.87
N ASP A 20 -0.41 37.44 -27.82
CA ASP A 20 -0.01 37.12 -29.20
C ASP A 20 1.50 36.85 -29.23
N TRP A 21 1.88 35.58 -29.42
CA TRP A 21 3.28 35.16 -29.50
C TRP A 21 3.65 34.85 -30.94
N ASP A 22 4.88 35.19 -31.31
CA ASP A 22 5.52 34.64 -32.51
C ASP A 22 5.63 33.11 -32.41
N SER A 23 5.88 32.44 -33.54
CA SER A 23 5.95 30.97 -33.66
C SER A 23 6.92 30.31 -32.67
N ALA A 24 7.97 31.01 -32.24
CA ALA A 24 8.86 30.51 -31.21
C ALA A 24 8.20 30.55 -29.82
N GLY A 25 7.52 31.65 -29.49
CA GLY A 25 6.84 31.83 -28.20
C GLY A 25 5.67 30.85 -27.99
N SER A 26 4.93 30.53 -29.06
CA SER A 26 3.86 29.53 -29.01
C SER A 26 4.40 28.11 -28.75
N PHE A 27 5.58 27.76 -29.27
CA PHE A 27 6.22 26.47 -28.97
C PHE A 27 6.58 26.34 -27.49
N TYR A 28 7.15 27.39 -26.89
CA TYR A 28 7.50 27.38 -25.46
C TYR A 28 6.27 27.33 -24.55
N THR A 29 5.18 28.02 -24.88
CA THR A 29 3.95 28.00 -24.06
C THR A 29 3.27 26.62 -24.09
N ILE A 30 3.26 25.95 -25.25
CA ILE A 30 2.76 24.58 -25.39
C ILE A 30 3.63 23.60 -24.58
N GLY A 31 4.96 23.66 -24.74
CA GLY A 31 5.88 22.80 -24.01
C GLY A 31 5.74 22.96 -22.48
N PHE A 32 5.62 24.20 -22.01
CA PHE A 32 5.39 24.51 -20.61
C PHE A 32 4.06 23.97 -20.08
N GLY A 33 3.00 24.03 -20.90
CA GLY A 33 1.70 23.45 -20.56
C GLY A 33 1.72 21.93 -20.44
N VAL A 34 2.39 21.25 -21.35
CA VAL A 34 2.56 19.78 -21.27
C VAL A 34 3.33 19.40 -20.00
N CYS A 35 4.42 20.10 -19.67
CA CYS A 35 5.15 19.87 -18.43
C CYS A 35 4.26 20.06 -17.18
N LEU A 36 3.41 21.08 -17.15
CA LEU A 36 2.50 21.31 -16.01
C LEU A 36 1.47 20.21 -15.84
N VAL A 37 0.87 19.72 -16.93
CA VAL A 37 -0.08 18.60 -16.87
C VAL A 37 0.60 17.35 -16.29
N VAL A 38 1.81 17.04 -16.73
CA VAL A 38 2.60 15.91 -16.23
C VAL A 38 2.87 16.06 -14.72
N ILE A 39 3.28 17.24 -14.25
CA ILE A 39 3.55 17.51 -12.83
C ILE A 39 2.29 17.31 -11.98
N VAL A 40 1.12 17.80 -12.44
CA VAL A 40 -0.14 17.67 -11.70
C VAL A 40 -0.55 16.20 -11.58
N VAL A 41 -0.46 15.43 -12.67
CA VAL A 41 -0.79 13.99 -12.67
C VAL A 41 0.14 13.21 -11.72
N LEU A 42 1.45 13.46 -11.77
CA LEU A 42 2.42 12.82 -10.88
C LEU A 42 2.19 13.19 -9.40
N SER A 43 1.87 14.46 -9.14
CA SER A 43 1.58 14.96 -7.79
C SER A 43 0.35 14.29 -7.16
N TRP A 44 -0.71 14.06 -7.95
CA TRP A 44 -1.91 13.36 -7.48
C TRP A 44 -1.60 11.91 -7.06
N ASN A 45 -0.81 11.20 -7.87
CA ASN A 45 -0.36 9.83 -7.56
C ASN A 45 0.46 9.77 -6.27
N ILE A 46 1.28 10.79 -6.00
CA ILE A 46 2.07 10.89 -4.76
C ILE A 46 1.19 11.13 -3.54
N ILE A 47 0.16 11.98 -3.62
CA ILE A 47 -0.75 12.24 -2.51
C ILE A 47 -1.52 10.98 -2.13
N SER A 48 -1.93 10.20 -3.14
CA SER A 48 -2.58 8.90 -2.94
C SER A 48 -1.73 7.92 -2.10
N SER A 49 -0.40 8.06 -2.09
CA SER A 49 0.51 7.15 -1.38
C SER A 49 0.24 7.06 0.13
N ARG A 50 -0.15 8.17 0.78
CA ARG A 50 -0.47 8.15 2.23
C ARG A 50 -1.68 7.27 2.53
N THR A 51 -2.64 7.23 1.62
CA THR A 51 -3.82 6.36 1.77
C THR A 51 -3.47 4.89 1.55
N LEU A 52 -2.42 4.59 0.78
CA LEU A 52 -1.89 3.23 0.63
C LEU A 52 -1.15 2.78 1.89
N GLU A 53 -0.29 3.63 2.46
CA GLU A 53 0.41 3.35 3.73
C GLU A 53 -0.60 3.03 4.85
N SER A 54 -1.61 3.88 5.03
CA SER A 54 -2.67 3.64 6.03
C SER A 54 -3.45 2.34 5.80
N LYS A 55 -3.70 1.94 4.54
CA LYS A 55 -4.35 0.65 4.23
C LYS A 55 -3.43 -0.53 4.55
N ILE A 56 -2.14 -0.42 4.30
CA ILE A 56 -1.16 -1.46 4.65
C ILE A 56 -1.10 -1.63 6.16
N ASP A 57 -1.04 -0.53 6.91
CA ASP A 57 -1.00 -0.56 8.37
C ASP A 57 -2.26 -1.22 8.94
N MET A 58 -3.43 -0.86 8.41
CA MET A 58 -4.72 -1.47 8.81
C MET A 58 -4.72 -3.00 8.59
N TYR A 59 -4.34 -3.48 7.41
CA TYR A 59 -4.29 -4.92 7.14
C TYR A 59 -3.18 -5.64 7.94
N THR A 60 -2.09 -4.94 8.26
CA THR A 60 -1.00 -5.49 9.09
C THR A 60 -1.45 -5.65 10.54
N GLU A 61 -2.19 -4.68 11.08
CA GLU A 61 -2.76 -4.75 12.42
C GLU A 61 -3.82 -5.86 12.51
N GLU A 62 -4.68 -5.98 11.49
CA GLU A 62 -5.66 -7.08 11.41
C GLU A 62 -4.97 -8.46 11.40
N ASN A 63 -3.89 -8.61 10.63
CA ASN A 63 -3.09 -9.85 10.62
C ASN A 63 -2.45 -10.14 11.98
N LYS A 64 -1.97 -9.11 12.68
CA LYS A 64 -1.39 -9.26 14.03
C LYS A 64 -2.42 -9.72 15.04
N ASN A 65 -3.64 -9.18 14.98
CA ASN A 65 -4.74 -9.63 15.84
C ASN A 65 -5.10 -11.10 15.55
N ILE A 66 -5.14 -11.50 14.28
CA ILE A 66 -5.36 -12.92 13.91
C ILE A 66 -4.23 -13.80 14.45
N GLU A 67 -2.98 -13.37 14.35
CA GLU A 67 -1.84 -14.11 14.91
C GLU A 67 -1.95 -14.28 16.44
N GLU A 68 -2.41 -13.24 17.15
CA GLU A 68 -2.62 -13.29 18.60
C GLU A 68 -3.78 -14.23 18.98
N ASP A 69 -4.92 -14.12 18.30
CA ASP A 69 -6.06 -15.02 18.49
C ASP A 69 -5.67 -16.49 18.23
N MET A 70 -4.91 -16.74 17.17
CA MET A 70 -4.43 -18.09 16.85
C MET A 70 -3.38 -18.59 17.85
N ASN A 71 -2.51 -17.71 18.37
CA ASN A 71 -1.57 -18.09 19.43
C ASN A 71 -2.31 -18.55 20.69
N ILE A 72 -3.34 -17.82 21.12
CA ILE A 72 -4.14 -18.19 22.30
C ILE A 72 -4.83 -19.54 22.07
N LEU A 73 -5.42 -19.75 20.89
CA LEU A 73 -6.14 -20.98 20.57
C LEU A 73 -5.20 -22.19 20.50
N VAL A 74 -4.04 -22.04 19.87
CA VAL A 74 -3.01 -23.09 19.83
C VAL A 74 -2.44 -23.36 21.21
N GLU A 75 -2.17 -22.34 22.02
CA GLU A 75 -1.68 -22.52 23.39
C GLU A 75 -2.71 -23.26 24.27
N GLN A 76 -4.00 -22.94 24.13
CA GLN A 76 -5.07 -23.66 24.82
C GLN A 76 -5.13 -25.14 24.41
N TYR A 77 -5.06 -25.43 23.11
CA TYR A 77 -5.06 -26.80 22.60
C TYR A 77 -3.81 -27.58 23.05
N MET A 78 -2.63 -26.98 22.95
CA MET A 78 -1.36 -27.58 23.38
C MET A 78 -1.32 -27.83 24.89
N ASN A 79 -1.93 -26.96 25.71
CA ASN A 79 -2.04 -27.18 27.15
C ASN A 79 -3.04 -28.31 27.48
N TYR A 80 -4.16 -28.38 26.76
CA TYR A 80 -5.13 -29.46 26.90
C TYR A 80 -4.52 -30.83 26.53
N GLU A 81 -3.72 -30.86 25.45
CA GLU A 81 -3.01 -32.03 24.95
C GLU A 81 -1.53 -32.07 25.37
N SER A 82 -1.18 -31.49 26.53
CA SER A 82 0.25 -31.31 26.90
C SER A 82 1.02 -32.61 27.05
N ASN A 83 0.33 -33.73 27.29
CA ASN A 83 0.90 -35.07 27.37
C ASN A 83 1.32 -35.61 25.98
N THR A 84 0.68 -35.12 24.90
CA THR A 84 0.94 -35.50 23.50
C THR A 84 1.91 -34.53 22.81
N TYR A 85 1.82 -33.23 23.10
CA TYR A 85 2.48 -32.17 22.30
C TYR A 85 3.42 -31.24 23.06
N GLY A 86 3.82 -31.58 24.29
CA GLY A 86 4.54 -30.69 25.24
C GLY A 86 5.86 -30.03 24.80
N ASN A 87 6.35 -30.23 23.56
CA ASN A 87 7.64 -29.73 23.08
C ASN A 87 7.58 -28.78 21.85
N LEU A 88 6.41 -28.38 21.37
CA LEU A 88 6.28 -27.55 20.16
C LEU A 88 6.08 -26.06 20.49
N LYS A 89 7.09 -25.43 21.10
CA LYS A 89 7.04 -24.01 21.51
C LYS A 89 7.70 -23.02 20.54
N ASN A 90 8.32 -23.50 19.45
CA ASN A 90 9.20 -22.68 18.60
C ASN A 90 8.69 -22.40 17.17
N GLU A 91 7.51 -22.89 16.78
CA GLU A 91 6.93 -22.60 15.47
C GLU A 91 5.80 -21.55 15.57
N SER A 92 5.53 -20.82 14.48
CA SER A 92 4.43 -19.87 14.47
C SER A 92 3.10 -20.62 14.58
N SER A 93 2.16 -20.11 15.37
CA SER A 93 0.87 -20.78 15.58
C SER A 93 0.09 -20.99 14.28
N ILE A 94 0.28 -20.12 13.29
CA ILE A 94 -0.25 -20.30 11.93
C ILE A 94 0.31 -21.57 11.27
N ALA A 95 1.61 -21.83 11.41
CA ALA A 95 2.25 -23.03 10.87
C ALA A 95 1.80 -24.28 11.64
N LEU A 96 1.68 -24.18 12.96
CA LEU A 96 1.19 -25.28 13.82
C LEU A 96 -0.24 -25.67 13.44
N VAL A 97 -1.16 -24.72 13.25
CA VAL A 97 -2.52 -25.01 12.78
C VAL A 97 -2.52 -25.73 11.43
N ALA A 98 -1.61 -25.39 10.51
CA ALA A 98 -1.52 -26.08 9.23
C ALA A 98 -1.01 -27.53 9.34
N LEU A 99 -0.20 -27.82 10.37
CA LEU A 99 0.34 -29.16 10.65
C LEU A 99 -0.66 -30.07 11.37
N TYR A 100 -1.63 -29.51 12.09
CA TYR A 100 -2.61 -30.24 12.88
C TYR A 100 -4.02 -30.17 12.25
N PRO A 101 -4.50 -31.27 11.65
CA PRO A 101 -5.82 -31.31 11.01
C PRO A 101 -6.97 -30.96 11.96
N GLU A 102 -6.84 -31.26 13.25
CA GLU A 102 -7.86 -31.02 14.26
C GLU A 102 -8.06 -29.52 14.56
N LEU A 103 -6.96 -28.77 14.65
CA LEU A 103 -6.99 -27.31 14.80
C LEU A 103 -7.53 -26.63 13.53
N LYS A 104 -7.18 -27.18 12.35
CA LYS A 104 -7.66 -26.68 11.06
C LYS A 104 -9.14 -26.99 10.79
N ALA A 105 -9.68 -28.05 11.38
CA ALA A 105 -11.07 -28.45 11.20
C ALA A 105 -12.07 -27.49 11.89
N ASP A 106 -11.59 -26.63 12.79
CA ASP A 106 -12.41 -25.57 13.34
C ASP A 106 -12.73 -24.52 12.25
N THR A 107 -14.03 -24.39 11.94
CA THR A 107 -14.54 -23.44 10.94
C THR A 107 -14.12 -21.98 11.20
N LEU A 108 -13.90 -21.60 12.46
CA LEU A 108 -13.42 -20.27 12.83
C LEU A 108 -11.95 -20.08 12.43
N VAL A 109 -11.12 -21.10 12.70
CA VAL A 109 -9.68 -21.10 12.42
C VAL A 109 -9.44 -21.13 10.90
N GLU A 110 -10.20 -21.94 10.17
CA GLU A 110 -10.14 -21.96 8.70
C GLU A 110 -10.42 -20.57 8.11
N LYS A 111 -11.47 -19.90 8.60
CA LYS A 111 -11.83 -18.56 8.14
C LYS A 111 -10.79 -17.50 8.51
N GLN A 112 -10.18 -17.59 9.68
CA GLN A 112 -9.09 -16.71 10.10
C GLN A 112 -7.85 -16.86 9.20
N ILE A 113 -7.49 -18.09 8.82
CA ILE A 113 -6.39 -18.36 7.87
C ILE A 113 -6.72 -17.81 6.47
N GLU A 114 -7.95 -17.95 6.01
CA GLU A 114 -8.39 -17.40 4.72
C GLU A 114 -8.24 -15.87 4.70
N VAL A 115 -8.77 -15.18 5.73
CA VAL A 115 -8.65 -13.72 5.88
C VAL A 115 -7.19 -13.29 5.96
N TYR A 116 -6.37 -13.97 6.75
CA TYR A 116 -4.92 -13.69 6.85
C TYR A 116 -4.21 -13.82 5.50
N THR A 117 -4.55 -14.85 4.72
CA THR A 117 -3.99 -15.09 3.38
C THR A 117 -4.42 -14.01 2.39
N GLU A 118 -5.70 -13.64 2.39
CA GLU A 118 -6.22 -12.55 1.57
C GLU A 118 -5.60 -11.20 1.90
N ASN A 119 -5.47 -10.89 3.19
CA ASN A 119 -4.88 -9.65 3.67
C ASN A 119 -3.41 -9.55 3.26
N ASN A 120 -2.65 -10.65 3.36
CA ASN A 120 -1.28 -10.71 2.86
C ASN A 120 -1.19 -10.46 1.34
N LYS A 121 -2.15 -10.97 0.55
CA LYS A 121 -2.23 -10.67 -0.88
C LYS A 121 -2.50 -9.18 -1.12
N LYS A 122 -3.47 -8.58 -0.40
CA LYS A 122 -3.80 -7.15 -0.50
C LYS A 122 -2.60 -6.27 -0.10
N ILE A 123 -1.89 -6.61 0.97
CA ILE A 123 -0.66 -5.93 1.40
C ILE A 123 0.40 -5.97 0.30
N ARG A 124 0.60 -7.13 -0.35
CA ARG A 124 1.55 -7.26 -1.47
C ARG A 124 1.18 -6.34 -2.64
N GLU A 125 -0.08 -6.35 -3.06
CA GLU A 125 -0.56 -5.48 -4.14
C GLU A 125 -0.41 -3.98 -3.81
N LEU A 126 -0.67 -3.60 -2.56
CA LEU A 126 -0.47 -2.22 -2.09
C LEU A 126 1.02 -1.84 -2.06
N LYS A 127 1.91 -2.75 -1.66
CA LYS A 127 3.37 -2.55 -1.71
C LYS A 127 3.89 -2.38 -3.14
N GLU A 128 3.38 -3.17 -4.08
CA GLU A 128 3.70 -3.00 -5.51
C GLU A 128 3.28 -1.61 -6.02
N LYS A 129 2.07 -1.15 -5.67
CA LYS A 129 1.63 0.21 -6.00
C LYS A 129 2.52 1.30 -5.37
N MET A 130 3.00 1.10 -4.13
CA MET A 130 3.96 2.03 -3.52
C MET A 130 5.30 2.08 -4.27
N ILE A 131 5.80 0.94 -4.77
CA ILE A 131 7.01 0.89 -5.59
C ILE A 131 6.82 1.72 -6.86
N ASN A 132 5.69 1.59 -7.53
CA ASN A 132 5.37 2.41 -8.71
C ASN A 132 5.30 3.90 -8.37
N ILE A 133 4.69 4.27 -7.25
CA ILE A 133 4.68 5.66 -6.77
C ILE A 133 6.09 6.18 -6.46
N ARG A 134 6.98 5.34 -5.89
CA ARG A 134 8.38 5.70 -5.67
C ARG A 134 9.11 5.99 -6.98
N ASN A 135 8.85 5.21 -8.03
CA ASN A 135 9.39 5.47 -9.36
C ASN A 135 8.84 6.80 -9.94
N TYR A 136 7.55 7.09 -9.75
CA TYR A 136 6.97 8.39 -10.13
C TYR A 136 7.57 9.56 -9.36
N LYS A 137 7.85 9.40 -8.05
CA LYS A 137 8.59 10.40 -7.27
C LYS A 137 9.98 10.63 -7.87
N TRP A 138 10.69 9.57 -8.20
CA TRP A 138 12.03 9.66 -8.79
C TRP A 138 12.01 10.41 -10.13
N LEU A 139 11.09 10.06 -11.04
CA LEU A 139 10.90 10.77 -12.30
C LEU A 139 10.54 12.25 -12.10
N LEU A 140 9.69 12.56 -11.12
CA LEU A 140 9.29 13.94 -10.81
C LEU A 140 10.45 14.77 -10.26
N TYR A 141 11.30 14.19 -9.39
CA TYR A 141 12.39 14.92 -8.72
C TYR A 141 13.66 15.02 -9.55
N PHE A 142 14.02 13.97 -10.27
CA PHE A 142 15.31 13.90 -10.96
C PHE A 142 15.21 14.10 -12.46
N GLY A 143 14.01 14.03 -13.04
CA GLY A 143 13.83 14.02 -14.49
C GLY A 143 14.36 12.70 -15.06
N GLY A 144 13.53 12.02 -15.85
CA GLY A 144 14.01 10.93 -16.70
C GLY A 144 14.78 11.49 -17.89
#